data_AF-A0A2G5TDC5-F1
#
_entry.id   AF-A0A2G5TDC5-F1
#
_cell.length_a   1.000
_cell.length_b   1.000
_cell.length_c   1.000
_cell.angle_alpha   90.00
_cell.angle_beta   90.00
_cell.angle_gamma   90.00
#
_symmetry.space_group_name_H-M   'P 1'
#
loop_
_entity.id
_entity.type
_entity.pdbx_description
1 polymer ?
#
loop_
_entity_poly.entity_id
_entity_poly.type
_entity_poly.pdbx_seq_one_letter_code
_entity_poly.pdbx_strand_id
1 'polypeptide(L)'
;MGNFNGKRVVFIISSVYVPVVIMIILPFTVPWDFETVRLATYKDHPTYNFTIYEPIGGFASNDTFQFIFNTGLVAMSSYVIPVVTGILTKRTLKMINKNSVVSSKTKQQSKTLTYGLALQNILPAFSYVPPATAWIISQFGEVEVLWNEHLLIIFISFPPLLDPLLTFYFVVPFRHAIYNFMTFKKTAQDTVTTSNQSGKWFGPVQKNTVVQTF
;
A
#
# COMPACT_ATOMS: atom_id res chain seq x y z
N MET A 1 -6.12 25.16 -9.27
CA MET A 1 -5.68 23.77 -9.57
C MET A 1 -4.22 23.83 -9.96
N GLY A 2 -3.34 23.10 -9.26
CA GLY A 2 -1.89 23.16 -9.51
C GLY A 2 -1.52 22.50 -10.83
N ASN A 3 -0.67 23.15 -11.61
CA ASN A 3 -0.22 22.69 -12.92
C ASN A 3 0.48 21.32 -12.79
N PHE A 4 -0.10 20.27 -13.36
CA PHE A 4 0.39 18.90 -13.25
C PHE A 4 1.59 18.74 -14.20
N ASN A 5 2.80 18.96 -13.71
CA ASN A 5 4.01 18.82 -14.51
C ASN A 5 4.34 17.33 -14.69
N GLY A 6 4.11 16.79 -15.89
CA GLY A 6 4.36 15.38 -16.21
C GLY A 6 5.78 14.92 -15.85
N LYS A 7 6.79 15.79 -15.99
CA LYS A 7 8.18 15.49 -15.59
C LYS A 7 8.30 15.21 -14.08
N ARG A 8 7.54 15.94 -13.25
CA ARG A 8 7.52 15.75 -11.79
C ARG A 8 6.88 14.43 -11.40
N VAL A 9 5.83 14.02 -12.11
CA VAL A 9 5.14 12.75 -11.86
C VAL A 9 6.04 11.57 -12.22
N VAL A 10 6.67 11.61 -13.40
CA VAL A 10 7.64 10.60 -13.83
C VAL A 10 8.78 10.49 -12.83
N PHE A 11 9.35 11.61 -12.38
CA PHE A 11 10.41 11.61 -11.38
C PHE A 11 9.98 10.93 -10.06
N ILE A 12 8.78 11.25 -9.54
CA ILE A 12 8.26 10.62 -8.31
C ILE A 12 8.09 9.11 -8.51
N ILE A 13 7.48 8.68 -9.60
CA ILE A 13 7.28 7.26 -9.91
C ILE A 13 8.64 6.56 -10.01
N SER A 14 9.58 7.08 -10.81
CA SER A 14 10.92 6.50 -10.96
C SER A 14 11.66 6.40 -9.62
N SER A 15 11.57 7.41 -8.76
CA SER A 15 12.24 7.40 -7.45
C SER A 15 11.77 6.28 -6.51
N VAL A 16 10.54 5.80 -6.69
CA VAL A 16 9.97 4.70 -5.89
C VAL A 16 10.29 3.34 -6.52
N TYR A 17 10.14 3.20 -7.84
CA TYR A 17 10.27 1.90 -8.49
C TYR A 17 11.71 1.50 -8.80
N VAL A 18 12.60 2.45 -9.09
CA VAL A 18 14.02 2.13 -9.41
C VAL A 18 14.72 1.39 -8.26
N PRO A 19 14.64 1.85 -6.99
CA PRO A 19 15.25 1.11 -5.87
C PRO A 19 14.70 -0.30 -5.70
N VAL A 20 13.40 -0.50 -5.95
CA VAL A 20 12.74 -1.81 -5.86
C VAL A 20 13.23 -2.76 -6.94
N VAL A 21 13.38 -2.28 -8.18
CA VAL A 21 13.94 -3.09 -9.27
C VAL A 21 15.40 -3.46 -8.98
N ILE A 22 16.19 -2.52 -8.45
CA ILE A 22 17.57 -2.80 -8.02
C ILE A 22 17.58 -3.89 -6.95
N MET A 23 16.73 -3.80 -5.92
CA MET A 23 16.61 -4.84 -4.88
C MET A 23 16.30 -6.23 -5.43
N ILE A 24 15.43 -6.32 -6.44
CA ILE A 24 15.07 -7.62 -7.02
C ILE A 24 16.25 -8.20 -7.79
N ILE A 25 17.02 -7.37 -8.50
CA ILE A 25 18.11 -7.84 -9.37
C ILE A 25 19.40 -8.13 -8.57
N LEU A 26 19.70 -7.29 -7.57
CA LEU A 26 20.99 -7.28 -6.87
C LEU A 26 21.38 -8.66 -6.26
N PRO A 27 20.49 -9.44 -5.63
CA PRO A 27 20.81 -10.77 -5.13
C PRO A 27 21.29 -11.74 -6.21
N PHE A 28 20.79 -11.60 -7.44
CA PHE A 28 21.17 -12.47 -8.56
C PHE A 28 22.53 -12.13 -9.19
N THR A 29 23.17 -11.06 -8.73
CA THR A 29 24.51 -10.64 -9.21
C THR A 29 25.66 -11.30 -8.44
N VAL A 30 25.36 -11.96 -7.30
CA VAL A 30 26.35 -12.66 -6.48
C VAL A 30 26.49 -14.10 -6.98
N PRO A 31 27.72 -14.66 -7.09
CA PRO A 31 27.90 -16.08 -7.36
C PRO A 31 27.30 -16.91 -6.23
N TRP A 32 26.49 -17.91 -6.60
CA TRP A 32 25.78 -18.75 -5.63
C TRP A 32 26.73 -19.85 -5.14
N ASP A 33 27.15 -19.76 -3.89
CA ASP A 33 28.01 -20.75 -3.24
C ASP A 33 27.21 -21.54 -2.19
N PHE A 34 26.51 -22.56 -2.68
CA PHE A 34 25.68 -23.43 -1.84
C PHE A 34 26.51 -24.26 -0.85
N GLU A 35 27.77 -24.57 -1.18
CA GLU A 35 28.62 -25.40 -0.33
C GLU A 35 29.08 -24.65 0.91
N THR A 36 29.50 -23.39 0.75
CA THR A 36 29.88 -22.54 1.89
C THR A 36 28.68 -22.30 2.82
N VAL A 37 27.50 -22.00 2.26
CA VAL A 37 26.27 -21.83 3.05
C VAL A 37 25.92 -23.12 3.79
N ARG A 38 26.04 -24.28 3.13
CA ARG A 38 25.79 -25.59 3.75
C ARG A 38 26.75 -25.83 4.91
N LEU A 39 28.06 -25.70 4.70
CA LEU A 39 29.06 -25.93 5.75
C LEU A 39 28.86 -24.99 6.94
N ALA A 40 28.56 -23.72 6.72
CA ALA A 40 28.22 -22.77 7.79
C ALA A 40 26.95 -23.20 8.55
N THR A 41 25.89 -23.57 7.84
CA THR A 41 24.61 -23.99 8.44
C THR A 41 24.77 -25.24 9.32
N TYR A 42 25.50 -26.25 8.84
CA TYR A 42 25.78 -27.48 9.61
C TYR A 42 26.69 -27.21 10.82
N LYS A 43 27.58 -26.21 10.73
CA LYS A 43 28.42 -25.78 11.85
C LYS A 43 27.58 -25.08 12.94
N ASP A 44 26.67 -24.19 12.55
CA ASP A 44 25.85 -23.41 13.48
C ASP A 44 24.71 -24.25 14.09
N HIS A 45 24.22 -25.25 13.34
CA HIS A 45 23.13 -26.13 13.77
C HIS A 45 23.47 -27.62 13.60
N PRO A 46 24.45 -28.16 14.37
CA PRO A 46 24.95 -29.52 14.19
C PRO A 46 23.93 -30.62 14.52
N THR A 47 22.85 -30.28 15.24
CA THR A 47 21.80 -31.22 15.66
C THR A 47 20.66 -31.34 14.66
N TYR A 48 20.62 -30.49 13.63
CA TYR A 48 19.50 -30.41 12.69
C TYR A 48 19.80 -31.26 11.45
N ASN A 49 18.77 -31.97 10.96
CA ASN A 49 18.90 -32.74 9.72
C ASN A 49 18.44 -31.90 8.52
N PHE A 50 19.39 -31.27 7.83
CA PHE A 50 19.12 -30.42 6.66
C PHE A 50 19.08 -31.16 5.33
N THR A 51 19.25 -32.48 5.30
CA THR A 51 19.34 -33.28 4.05
C THR A 51 18.12 -33.08 3.14
N ILE A 52 16.94 -32.85 3.72
CA ILE A 52 15.70 -32.60 2.97
C ILE A 52 15.58 -31.18 2.38
N TYR A 53 16.46 -30.27 2.79
CA TYR A 53 16.48 -28.85 2.39
C TYR A 53 17.68 -28.51 1.50
N GLU A 54 18.51 -29.49 1.13
CA GLU A 54 19.61 -29.28 0.18
C GLU A 54 19.09 -29.15 -1.27
N PRO A 55 19.66 -28.25 -2.10
CA PRO A 55 20.72 -27.29 -1.78
C PRO A 55 20.22 -26.10 -0.96
N ILE A 56 20.96 -25.77 0.12
CA ILE A 56 20.61 -24.66 1.01
C ILE A 56 21.02 -23.34 0.34
N GLY A 57 20.04 -22.54 -0.05
CA GLY A 57 20.26 -21.21 -0.65
C GLY A 57 20.57 -20.13 0.40
N GLY A 58 21.21 -19.05 -0.03
CA GLY A 58 21.50 -17.90 0.83
C GLY A 58 22.72 -17.12 0.35
N PHE A 59 23.04 -16.05 1.07
CA PHE A 59 24.30 -15.35 0.89
C PHE A 59 25.39 -16.08 1.69
N ALA A 60 26.49 -16.45 1.04
CA ALA A 60 27.62 -17.12 1.69
C ALA A 60 28.35 -16.22 2.70
N SER A 61 28.22 -14.90 2.57
CA SER A 61 28.75 -13.92 3.52
C SER A 61 27.79 -12.76 3.70
N ASN A 62 27.55 -12.41 4.96
CA ASN A 62 26.72 -11.27 5.37
C ASN A 62 27.44 -9.92 5.18
N ASP A 63 28.75 -9.93 4.90
CA ASP A 63 29.55 -8.71 4.69
C ASP A 63 29.49 -8.22 3.23
N THR A 64 28.83 -8.99 2.36
CA THR A 64 28.73 -8.68 0.94
C THR A 64 27.90 -7.42 0.73
N PHE A 65 28.38 -6.48 -0.10
CA PHE A 65 27.69 -5.23 -0.41
C PHE A 65 26.23 -5.45 -0.80
N GLN A 66 25.95 -6.49 -1.59
CA GLN A 66 24.62 -6.83 -2.05
C GLN A 66 23.67 -7.17 -0.89
N PHE A 67 24.15 -7.94 0.10
CA PHE A 67 23.37 -8.28 1.28
C PHE A 67 23.12 -7.04 2.13
N ILE A 68 24.17 -6.29 2.48
CA ILE A 68 24.07 -5.09 3.32
C ILE A 68 23.17 -4.04 2.67
N PHE A 69 23.34 -3.80 1.37
CA PHE A 69 22.53 -2.83 0.63
C PHE A 69 21.06 -3.23 0.60
N ASN A 70 20.78 -4.50 0.22
CA ASN A 70 19.40 -4.97 0.09
C ASN A 70 18.68 -4.94 1.45
N THR A 71 19.29 -5.58 2.46
CA THR A 71 18.68 -5.67 3.79
C THR A 71 18.64 -4.31 4.49
N GLY A 72 19.67 -3.48 4.33
CA GLY A 72 19.71 -2.12 4.86
C GLY A 72 18.64 -1.22 4.24
N LEU A 73 18.42 -1.30 2.92
CA LEU A 73 17.38 -0.52 2.27
C LEU A 73 15.97 -1.00 2.67
N VAL A 74 15.76 -2.32 2.92
CA VAL A 74 14.50 -2.83 3.50
C VAL A 74 14.30 -2.25 4.89
N ALA A 75 15.32 -2.35 5.75
CA ALA A 75 15.28 -1.86 7.12
C ALA A 75 14.96 -0.36 7.15
N MET A 76 15.63 0.47 6.34
CA MET A 76 15.37 1.90 6.23
C MET A 76 13.94 2.20 5.74
N SER A 77 13.46 1.46 4.74
CA SER A 77 12.12 1.65 4.20
C SER A 77 11.03 1.40 5.25
N SER A 78 11.27 0.47 6.20
CA SER A 78 10.33 0.14 7.28
C SER A 78 10.02 1.33 8.19
N TYR A 79 10.97 2.26 8.38
CA TYR A 79 10.78 3.49 9.15
C TYR A 79 10.28 4.66 8.29
N VAL A 80 10.87 4.83 7.09
CA VAL A 80 10.58 5.99 6.23
C VAL A 80 9.13 5.96 5.74
N ILE A 81 8.62 4.80 5.33
CA ILE A 81 7.26 4.69 4.76
C ILE A 81 6.18 5.11 5.78
N PRO A 82 6.12 4.57 7.02
CA PRO A 82 5.16 5.03 8.01
C PRO A 82 5.23 6.51 8.35
N VAL A 83 6.44 7.08 8.42
CA VAL A 83 6.63 8.50 8.74
C VAL A 83 6.09 9.39 7.62
N VAL A 84 6.48 9.11 6.37
CA VAL A 84 6.04 9.88 5.20
C VAL A 84 4.52 9.77 5.03
N THR A 85 3.96 8.56 5.10
CA THR A 85 2.52 8.34 4.98
C THR A 85 1.73 9.03 6.11
N GLY A 86 2.24 9.04 7.34
CA GLY A 86 1.66 9.79 8.45
C GLY A 86 1.62 11.30 8.21
N ILE A 87 2.71 11.88 7.67
CA ILE A 87 2.78 13.30 7.31
C ILE A 87 1.77 13.62 6.19
N LEU A 88 1.70 12.80 5.15
CA LEU A 88 0.78 12.98 4.03
C LEU A 88 -0.67 12.89 4.49
N THR A 89 -0.99 11.92 5.35
CA THR A 89 -2.33 11.75 5.94
C THR A 89 -2.75 13.01 6.71
N LYS A 90 -1.88 13.54 7.57
CA LYS A 90 -2.16 14.79 8.32
C LYS A 90 -2.40 15.98 7.37
N ARG A 91 -1.60 16.09 6.31
CA ARG A 91 -1.78 17.14 5.28
C ARG A 91 -3.11 17.00 4.54
N THR A 92 -3.46 15.79 4.12
CA THR A 92 -4.72 15.50 3.45
C THR A 92 -5.91 15.83 4.34
N LEU A 93 -5.89 15.43 5.61
CA LEU A 93 -6.95 15.75 6.57
C LEU A 93 -7.09 17.27 6.78
N LYS A 94 -5.97 18.00 6.87
CA LYS A 94 -5.96 19.47 6.96
C LYS A 94 -6.58 20.12 5.70
N MET A 95 -6.26 19.61 4.51
CA MET A 95 -6.85 20.11 3.25
C MET A 95 -8.35 19.86 3.19
N ILE A 96 -8.81 18.66 3.57
CA ILE A 96 -10.24 18.32 3.65
C ILE A 96 -10.94 19.29 4.61
N ASN A 97 -10.35 19.53 5.80
CA ASN A 97 -10.90 20.45 6.80
C ASN A 97 -10.98 21.90 6.34
N LYS A 98 -9.98 22.39 5.60
CA LYS A 98 -9.95 23.77 5.10
C LYS A 98 -10.87 24.00 3.89
N ASN A 99 -11.25 22.94 3.17
CA ASN A 99 -12.11 23.07 2.01
C ASN A 99 -13.55 23.42 2.45
N SER A 100 -13.99 24.63 2.07
CA SER A 100 -15.35 25.16 2.30
C SER A 100 -16.31 24.89 1.15
N VAL A 101 -15.79 24.52 -0.03
CA VAL A 101 -16.58 24.26 -1.24
C VAL A 101 -17.27 22.89 -1.17
N VAL A 102 -16.66 21.94 -0.46
CA VAL A 102 -17.16 20.56 -0.36
C VAL A 102 -18.24 20.46 0.73
N SER A 103 -19.37 19.81 0.40
CA SER A 103 -20.47 19.58 1.34
C SER A 103 -20.01 18.86 2.61
N SER A 104 -20.70 19.09 3.73
CA SER A 104 -20.39 18.43 5.02
C SER A 104 -20.41 16.90 4.91
N LYS A 105 -21.36 16.33 4.17
CA LYS A 105 -21.49 14.89 3.93
C LYS A 105 -20.30 14.31 3.16
N THR A 106 -19.92 14.94 2.05
CA THR A 106 -18.74 14.53 1.25
C THR A 106 -17.46 14.66 2.07
N LYS A 107 -17.34 15.74 2.86
CA LYS A 107 -16.19 15.97 3.75
C LYS A 107 -16.07 14.88 4.81
N GLN A 108 -17.17 14.45 5.41
CA GLN A 108 -17.19 13.34 6.35
C GLN A 108 -16.76 12.02 5.69
N GLN A 109 -17.28 11.72 4.50
CA GLN A 109 -16.87 10.54 3.74
C GLN A 109 -15.36 10.55 3.42
N SER A 110 -14.83 11.67 2.93
CA SER A 110 -13.39 11.81 2.65
C SER A 110 -12.53 11.65 3.91
N LYS A 111 -13.01 12.14 5.07
CA LYS A 111 -12.32 11.92 6.35
C LYS A 111 -12.29 10.45 6.72
N THR A 112 -13.42 9.75 6.67
CA THR A 112 -13.49 8.31 6.98
C THR A 112 -12.54 7.50 6.11
N LEU A 113 -12.49 7.79 4.80
CA LEU A 113 -11.53 7.15 3.89
C LEU A 113 -10.08 7.48 4.26
N THR A 114 -9.78 8.74 4.60
CA THR A 114 -8.44 9.16 5.01
C THR A 114 -8.00 8.49 6.32
N TYR A 115 -8.91 8.32 7.29
CA TYR A 115 -8.64 7.59 8.53
C TYR A 115 -8.42 6.09 8.28
N GLY A 116 -9.18 5.48 7.38
CA GLY A 116 -8.93 4.10 6.95
C GLY A 116 -7.53 3.94 6.36
N LEU A 117 -7.15 4.82 5.43
CA LEU A 117 -5.81 4.86 4.84
C LEU A 117 -4.72 5.10 5.90
N ALA A 118 -4.99 5.95 6.90
CA ALA A 118 -4.06 6.18 8.01
C ALA A 118 -3.77 4.88 8.77
N LEU A 119 -4.81 4.12 9.08
CA LEU A 119 -4.71 2.88 9.83
C LEU A 119 -4.00 1.78 9.03
N GLN A 120 -4.29 1.67 7.73
CA GLN A 120 -3.58 0.78 6.81
C GLN A 120 -2.09 1.09 6.73
N ASN A 121 -1.71 2.37 6.83
CA ASN A 121 -0.30 2.79 6.81
C ASN A 121 0.43 2.63 8.15
N ILE A 122 -0.28 2.60 9.28
CA ILE A 122 0.30 2.30 10.60
C ILE A 122 0.64 0.81 10.70
N LEU A 123 -0.09 -0.04 9.98
CA LEU A 123 0.05 -1.48 10.03
C LEU A 123 1.46 -1.96 9.60
N PRO A 124 2.03 -1.54 8.45
CA PRO A 124 3.43 -1.76 8.12
C PRO A 124 4.42 -1.30 9.19
N ALA A 125 4.11 -0.23 9.93
CA ALA A 125 4.97 0.25 11.02
C ALA A 125 5.04 -0.78 12.14
N PHE A 126 3.89 -1.29 12.57
CA PHE A 126 3.83 -2.34 13.60
C PHE A 126 4.47 -3.65 13.12
N SER A 127 4.29 -3.97 11.84
CA SER A 127 4.72 -5.24 11.26
C SER A 127 6.18 -5.30 10.87
N TYR A 128 6.77 -4.21 10.36
CA TYR A 128 8.12 -4.23 9.78
C TYR A 128 9.17 -3.54 10.64
N VAL A 129 8.79 -2.62 11.53
CA VAL A 129 9.77 -1.93 12.41
C VAL A 129 10.40 -2.87 13.43
N PRO A 130 9.68 -3.79 14.12
CA PRO A 130 10.33 -4.68 15.08
C PRO A 130 11.36 -5.60 14.43
N PRO A 131 11.06 -6.30 13.30
CA PRO A 131 12.07 -7.11 12.62
C PRO A 131 13.25 -6.31 12.07
N ALA A 132 13.01 -5.10 11.54
CA ALA A 132 14.09 -4.23 11.08
C ALA A 132 15.00 -3.79 12.24
N THR A 133 14.43 -3.48 13.40
CA THR A 133 15.19 -3.10 14.61
C THR A 133 16.02 -4.29 15.11
N ALA A 134 15.43 -5.49 15.17
CA ALA A 134 16.12 -6.71 15.55
C ALA A 134 17.30 -7.01 14.64
N TRP A 135 17.13 -6.84 13.33
CA TRP A 135 18.21 -6.99 12.37
C TRP A 135 19.34 -5.98 12.60
N ILE A 136 19.02 -4.69 12.79
CA ILE A 136 20.03 -3.66 13.10
C ILE A 136 20.82 -4.03 14.36
N ILE A 137 20.13 -4.44 15.44
CA ILE A 137 20.78 -4.86 16.68
C ILE A 137 21.69 -6.06 16.44
N SER A 138 21.22 -7.05 15.67
CA SER A 138 22.01 -8.25 15.38
C SER A 138 23.26 -7.94 14.56
N GLN A 139 23.15 -7.06 13.56
CA GLN A 139 24.28 -6.70 12.69
C GLN A 139 25.35 -5.87 13.42
N PHE A 140 24.96 -4.90 14.24
CA PHE A 140 25.93 -4.02 14.92
C PHE A 140 26.36 -4.50 16.30
N GLY A 141 25.54 -5.32 16.95
CA GLY A 141 25.81 -5.87 18.28
C GLY A 141 26.41 -7.27 18.25
N GLU A 142 26.53 -7.90 17.07
CA GLU A 142 26.98 -9.29 16.90
C GLU A 142 26.21 -10.28 17.81
N VAL A 143 24.94 -9.95 18.10
CA VAL A 143 24.05 -10.73 18.96
C VAL A 143 22.94 -11.36 18.15
N GLU A 144 22.64 -12.62 18.44
CA GLU A 144 21.52 -13.31 17.82
C GLU A 144 20.20 -12.91 18.50
N VAL A 145 19.18 -12.56 17.70
CA VAL A 145 17.87 -12.15 18.20
C VAL A 145 16.87 -13.27 17.92
N LEU A 146 16.89 -14.31 18.76
CA LEU A 146 16.16 -15.57 18.53
C LEU A 146 14.65 -15.41 18.30
N TRP A 147 14.00 -14.45 18.99
CA TRP A 147 12.56 -14.20 18.80
C TRP A 147 12.26 -13.69 17.38
N ASN A 148 13.20 -12.96 16.77
CA ASN A 148 13.01 -12.40 15.44
C ASN A 148 12.97 -13.52 14.39
N GLU A 149 13.81 -14.54 14.50
CA GLU A 149 13.83 -15.67 13.57
C GLU A 149 12.49 -16.42 13.53
N HIS A 150 11.89 -16.63 14.70
CA HIS A 150 10.62 -17.35 14.84
C HIS A 150 9.41 -16.49 14.44
N LEU A 151 9.44 -15.19 14.77
CA LEU A 151 8.30 -14.30 14.57
C LEU A 151 8.34 -13.52 13.26
N LEU A 152 9.47 -13.48 12.54
CA LEU A 152 9.62 -12.68 11.32
C LEU A 152 8.54 -13.00 10.29
N ILE A 153 8.26 -14.29 10.04
CA ILE A 153 7.21 -14.70 9.09
C ILE A 153 5.83 -14.24 9.55
N ILE A 154 5.56 -14.27 10.85
CA ILE A 154 4.29 -13.81 11.43
C ILE A 154 4.16 -12.30 11.24
N PHE A 155 5.22 -11.56 11.56
CA PHE A 155 5.27 -10.10 11.42
C PHE A 155 5.04 -9.65 9.98
N ILE A 156 5.70 -10.26 9.00
CA ILE A 156 5.52 -9.90 7.58
C ILE A 156 4.14 -10.28 7.02
N SER A 157 3.43 -11.19 7.68
CA SER A 157 2.11 -11.66 7.25
C SER A 157 0.96 -10.77 7.75
N PHE A 158 1.20 -9.90 8.75
CA PHE A 158 0.15 -9.01 9.27
C PHE A 158 -0.38 -8.01 8.22
N PRO A 159 0.46 -7.32 7.41
CA PRO A 159 -0.02 -6.40 6.40
C PRO A 159 -0.99 -7.01 5.38
N PRO A 160 -0.66 -8.12 4.69
CA PRO A 160 -1.60 -8.72 3.75
C PRO A 160 -2.85 -9.30 4.41
N LEU A 161 -2.80 -9.66 5.71
CA LEU A 161 -3.96 -10.17 6.44
C LEU A 161 -4.93 -9.07 6.86
N LEU A 162 -4.41 -7.98 7.45
CA LEU A 162 -5.25 -6.96 8.09
C LEU A 162 -5.66 -5.85 7.10
N ASP A 163 -4.89 -5.56 6.06
CA ASP A 163 -5.22 -4.51 5.09
C ASP A 163 -6.58 -4.72 4.38
N PRO A 164 -6.94 -5.94 3.92
CA PRO A 164 -8.27 -6.21 3.38
C PRO A 164 -9.39 -6.05 4.42
N LEU A 165 -9.16 -6.47 5.66
CA LEU A 165 -10.14 -6.35 6.75
C LEU A 165 -10.41 -4.88 7.10
N LEU A 166 -9.36 -4.06 7.14
CA LEU A 166 -9.47 -2.62 7.32
C LEU A 166 -10.23 -1.97 6.15
N THR A 167 -9.94 -2.38 4.92
CA THR A 167 -10.66 -1.91 3.72
C THR A 167 -12.15 -2.20 3.84
N PHE A 168 -12.51 -3.43 4.23
CA PHE A 168 -13.91 -3.84 4.42
C PHE A 168 -14.63 -2.99 5.47
N TYR A 169 -13.95 -2.56 6.53
CA TYR A 169 -14.55 -1.74 7.58
C TYR A 169 -14.69 -0.25 7.20
N PHE A 170 -13.66 0.35 6.59
CA PHE A 170 -13.61 1.80 6.37
C PHE A 170 -14.21 2.25 5.04
N VAL A 171 -14.24 1.38 4.03
CA VAL A 171 -14.67 1.76 2.68
C VAL A 171 -16.12 1.36 2.45
N VAL A 172 -16.99 2.38 2.42
CA VAL A 172 -18.46 2.28 2.32
C VAL A 172 -18.96 1.27 1.27
N PRO A 173 -18.52 1.28 0.00
CA PRO A 173 -19.03 0.33 -1.00
C PRO A 173 -18.73 -1.14 -0.64
N PHE A 174 -17.59 -1.43 0.01
CA PHE A 174 -17.28 -2.80 0.44
C PHE A 174 -18.20 -3.28 1.56
N ARG A 175 -18.54 -2.41 2.51
CA ARG A 175 -19.54 -2.75 3.55
C ARG A 175 -20.89 -3.12 2.96
N HIS A 176 -21.35 -2.35 1.97
CA HIS A 176 -22.60 -2.66 1.28
C HIS A 176 -22.52 -3.96 0.49
N ALA A 177 -21.39 -4.24 -0.19
CA ALA A 177 -21.18 -5.49 -0.89
C ALA A 177 -21.21 -6.70 0.06
N ILE A 178 -20.54 -6.61 1.23
CA ILE A 178 -20.53 -7.66 2.25
C ILE A 178 -21.92 -7.87 2.83
N TYR A 179 -22.63 -6.77 3.17
CA TYR A 179 -24.01 -6.86 3.64
C TYR A 179 -24.94 -7.51 2.61
N ASN A 180 -24.84 -7.12 1.33
CA ASN A 180 -25.66 -7.68 0.26
C ASN A 180 -25.31 -9.16 -0.02
N PHE A 181 -24.03 -9.52 0.05
CA PHE A 181 -23.57 -10.90 -0.06
C PHE A 181 -24.11 -11.77 1.07
N MET A 182 -24.01 -11.30 2.32
CA MET A 182 -24.52 -12.02 3.50
C MET A 182 -26.05 -12.08 3.56
N THR A 183 -26.76 -11.10 2.99
CA THR A 183 -28.23 -11.05 3.00
C THR A 183 -28.89 -11.64 1.75
N PHE A 184 -28.12 -12.17 0.78
CA PHE A 184 -28.61 -12.71 -0.51
C PHE A 184 -29.61 -11.80 -1.24
N LYS A 185 -29.60 -10.50 -0.98
CA LYS A 185 -30.47 -9.57 -1.69
C LYS A 185 -29.90 -9.37 -3.09
N LYS A 186 -30.53 -10.01 -4.09
CA LYS A 186 -30.39 -9.57 -5.48
C LYS A 186 -30.70 -8.07 -5.48
N THR A 187 -29.70 -7.25 -5.74
CA THR A 187 -29.90 -5.83 -5.96
C THR A 187 -30.76 -5.74 -7.20
N ALA A 188 -32.07 -5.50 -7.03
CA ALA A 188 -32.88 -5.01 -8.13
C ALA A 188 -32.17 -3.71 -8.56
N GLN A 189 -31.60 -3.71 -9.77
CA GLN A 189 -31.18 -2.47 -10.39
C GLN A 189 -32.39 -1.56 -10.33
N ASP A 190 -32.29 -0.46 -9.58
CA ASP A 190 -33.12 0.69 -9.85
C ASP A 190 -32.78 1.10 -11.28
N THR A 191 -33.62 0.68 -12.22
CA THR A 191 -33.73 1.29 -13.53
C THR A 191 -33.85 2.78 -13.26
N VAL A 192 -32.76 3.51 -13.50
CA VAL A 192 -32.80 4.97 -13.61
C VAL A 192 -33.69 5.23 -14.82
N THR A 193 -34.99 5.35 -14.56
CA THR A 193 -35.94 5.95 -15.48
C THR A 193 -35.44 7.37 -15.66
N THR A 194 -34.66 7.57 -16.71
CA THR A 194 -34.32 8.90 -17.20
C THR A 194 -35.61 9.45 -17.78
N SER A 195 -36.49 9.95 -16.91
CA SER A 195 -37.59 10.81 -17.36
C SER A 195 -36.91 12.08 -17.88
N ASN A 196 -36.91 12.19 -19.21
CA ASN A 196 -36.48 13.39 -19.93
C ASN A 196 -37.32 14.58 -19.46
N GLN A 197 -36.87 15.25 -18.40
CA GLN A 197 -37.12 16.67 -18.20
C GLN A 197 -35.97 17.44 -18.84
N SER A 198 -35.90 17.39 -20.17
CA SER A 198 -35.19 18.41 -20.93
C SER A 198 -36.01 19.69 -20.84
N GLY A 199 -35.64 20.52 -19.86
CA GLY A 199 -36.10 21.90 -19.75
C GLY A 199 -35.88 22.62 -21.08
N LYS A 200 -36.98 23.10 -21.64
CA LYS A 200 -37.05 24.08 -22.73
C LYS A 200 -36.22 25.31 -22.33
N TRP A 201 -34.98 25.40 -22.80
CA TRP A 201 -34.10 26.58 -22.70
C TRP A 201 -34.09 27.43 -23.98
N PHE A 202 -35.02 27.19 -24.90
CA PHE A 202 -35.26 28.06 -26.04
C PHE A 202 -36.75 28.42 -26.08
N GLY A 203 -37.05 29.67 -25.72
CA GLY A 203 -38.37 30.26 -25.98
C GLY A 203 -38.62 30.34 -27.48
N PRO A 204 -39.89 30.27 -27.92
CA PRO A 204 -40.20 30.40 -29.34
C PRO A 204 -39.87 31.83 -29.80
N VAL A 205 -39.05 31.92 -30.84
CA VAL A 205 -38.87 33.14 -31.63
C VAL A 205 -40.25 33.53 -32.17
N GLN A 206 -40.78 34.68 -31.73
CA GLN A 206 -41.97 35.27 -32.33
C GLN A 206 -41.68 35.58 -33.80
N LYS A 207 -42.28 34.81 -34.71
CA LYS A 207 -42.43 35.22 -36.11
C LYS A 207 -43.73 36.00 -36.21
N ASN A 208 -43.62 37.31 -36.36
CA ASN A 208 -44.68 38.16 -36.88
C ASN A 208 -45.14 37.59 -38.23
N THR A 209 -46.38 37.12 -38.31
CA THR A 209 -47.09 37.01 -39.59
C THR A 209 -48.47 37.62 -39.38
N VAL A 210 -48.61 38.85 -39.84
CA VAL A 210 -49.88 39.53 -40.05
C VAL A 210 -50.53 38.85 -41.25
N VAL A 211 -51.72 38.28 -41.08
CA VAL A 211 -52.69 38.15 -42.17
C VAL A 211 -54.07 38.47 -41.61
N GLN A 212 -54.52 39.70 -41.88
CA GLN A 212 -55.93 40.04 -41.90
C GLN A 212 -56.59 39.31 -43.06
N THR A 213 -57.78 38.75 -42.86
CA THR A 213 -58.94 38.96 -43.75
C THR A 213 -60.20 38.36 -43.12
N PHE A 214 -61.16 39.27 -42.91
CA PHE A 214 -62.63 39.17 -42.86
C PHE A 214 -63.31 37.93 -42.26
#